data_AF-A0A961IQH4-F1
#
_entry.id   AF-A0A961IQH4-F1
#
_cell.length_a   1.000
_cell.length_b   1.000
_cell.length_c   1.000
_cell.angle_alpha   90.00
_cell.angle_beta   90.00
_cell.angle_gamma   90.00
#
_symmetry.space_group_name_H-M   'P 1'
#
loop_
_entity.id
_entity.type
_entity.pdbx_description
1 polymer ?
#
loop_
_entity_poly.entity_id
_entity_poly.type
_entity_poly.pdbx_seq_one_letter_code
_entity_poly.pdbx_strand_id
1 'polypeptide(L)'
;MPDRKITLCLLVIFSYAALPQGAAAQEAQPPEPLPPETDPPGVSNEDLGISRRFLSLRYGYLSEANSNHAIGQFVLENYMLLDGSLDWLTGALDSRGEESVGMRTLLGLTWVWGAWRLRPAYSLAYHEFGHGTRMRAAGANPIYFFSDFDYTQSLIDARVQTALVSAGVPTVIAAREVRPTRYTNFFTYLGDAIAGGKSSGYTTFDHPFTSTAPADWDAVITGGGVNNEMYLTELIEDQAYYNGASFVYFFQYINGKQASYDYFRAQDDNQTLRTTGDMANILTYYNRKRDYTNPTVADLLNRPVGSELLATEVLATDFFFTLQPVTPAQMVANTLTSLQNGDHNYHITRADIETGNLIALYGSSTTYLLMYSFMKYMFEGDATVHSWELAGIRLPDISFYHSRRGISYKLRSGYRWHRWTFPFAVEHVTKGDMTTEGTLGVRYDADQYAVTFTSIVGRSGGAGVEFDYYLPVADFANARLGSRIFYHSVNTLEGERNMSRVEPGSYAELEADVYVSLVY
;
A
#
# COMPACT_ATOMS: atom_id res chain seq x y z
N MET A 1 29.18 -36.50 -9.03
CA MET A 1 29.94 -35.24 -9.25
C MET A 1 30.10 -34.56 -7.90
N PRO A 2 31.22 -33.88 -7.63
CA PRO A 2 31.54 -33.38 -6.28
C PRO A 2 30.77 -32.11 -5.89
N ASP A 3 30.74 -31.86 -4.59
CA ASP A 3 29.98 -30.82 -3.91
C ASP A 3 30.13 -29.41 -4.50
N ARG A 4 29.00 -28.70 -4.56
CA ARG A 4 28.97 -27.23 -4.66
C ARG A 4 28.06 -26.67 -3.57
N LYS A 5 28.63 -26.42 -2.39
CA LYS A 5 27.97 -25.67 -1.33
C LYS A 5 27.83 -24.20 -1.78
N ILE A 6 26.63 -23.81 -2.22
CA ILE A 6 26.31 -22.41 -2.48
C ILE A 6 26.29 -21.69 -1.13
N THR A 7 27.30 -20.86 -0.86
CA THR A 7 27.37 -20.05 0.35
C THR A 7 26.59 -18.75 0.09
N LEU A 8 25.34 -18.72 0.54
CA LEU A 8 24.52 -17.51 0.48
C LEU A 8 24.88 -16.60 1.65
N CYS A 9 25.61 -15.51 1.38
CA CYS A 9 25.99 -14.54 2.40
C CYS A 9 24.77 -13.69 2.81
N LEU A 10 24.07 -14.08 3.88
CA LEU A 10 23.11 -13.21 4.55
C LEU A 10 23.86 -12.04 5.21
N LEU A 11 23.53 -10.80 4.83
CA LEU A 11 24.11 -9.60 5.41
C LEU A 11 23.40 -9.28 6.74
N VAL A 12 23.87 -9.86 7.84
CA VAL A 12 23.33 -9.58 9.18
C VAL A 12 23.78 -8.20 9.66
N ILE A 13 22.86 -7.23 9.66
CA ILE A 13 23.07 -5.91 10.26
C ILE A 13 22.44 -5.91 11.66
N PHE A 14 23.25 -6.23 12.67
CA PHE A 14 22.98 -5.88 14.06
C PHE A 14 24.17 -5.10 14.62
N SER A 15 23.95 -3.82 14.93
CA SER A 15 24.98 -2.94 15.50
C SER A 15 25.19 -3.26 16.98
N TYR A 16 26.45 -3.45 17.38
CA TYR A 16 26.82 -3.78 18.76
C TYR A 16 26.41 -2.69 19.77
N ALA A 17 25.65 -3.08 20.79
CA ALA A 17 25.67 -2.38 22.07
C ALA A 17 26.83 -2.93 22.91
N ALA A 18 27.75 -2.07 23.36
CA ALA A 18 28.93 -2.50 24.11
C ALA A 18 28.56 -2.84 25.57
N LEU A 19 28.70 -4.12 25.96
CA LEU A 19 28.61 -4.54 27.35
C LEU A 19 29.93 -4.25 28.09
N PRO A 20 29.92 -3.80 29.36
CA PRO A 20 31.14 -3.57 30.13
C PRO A 20 31.88 -4.87 30.45
N GLN A 21 33.16 -4.97 30.09
CA GLN A 21 34.05 -6.01 30.60
C GLN A 21 34.48 -5.63 32.03
N GLY A 22 34.11 -6.42 33.05
CA GLY A 22 34.43 -6.02 34.42
C GLY A 22 33.92 -6.88 35.58
N ALA A 23 33.77 -8.20 35.44
CA ALA A 23 33.54 -9.09 36.58
C ALA A 23 34.31 -10.40 36.42
N ALA A 24 35.17 -10.74 37.39
CA ALA A 24 35.86 -12.02 37.43
C ALA A 24 34.91 -13.09 37.99
N ALA A 25 34.59 -14.10 37.19
CA ALA A 25 33.76 -15.21 37.64
C ALA A 25 34.54 -16.07 38.66
N GLN A 26 33.92 -16.36 39.80
CA GLN A 26 34.34 -17.51 40.61
C GLN A 26 34.00 -18.80 39.86
N GLU A 27 34.84 -19.82 40.04
CA GLU A 27 34.67 -21.15 39.46
C GLU A 27 33.50 -21.88 40.15
N ALA A 28 32.28 -21.60 39.69
CA ALA A 28 31.09 -22.29 40.15
C ALA A 28 31.13 -23.76 39.71
N GLN A 29 30.65 -24.66 40.58
CA GLN A 29 30.49 -26.06 40.20
C GLN A 29 29.55 -26.17 38.99
N PRO A 30 29.79 -27.11 38.06
CA PRO A 30 28.87 -27.34 36.95
C PRO A 30 27.49 -27.68 37.52
N PRO A 31 26.41 -27.02 37.07
CA PRO A 31 25.06 -27.38 37.49
C PRO A 31 24.77 -28.84 37.10
N GLU A 32 23.92 -29.51 37.88
CA GLU A 32 23.38 -30.79 37.45
C GLU A 32 22.75 -30.65 36.06
N PRO A 33 22.90 -31.65 35.16
CA PRO A 33 22.28 -31.58 33.85
C PRO A 33 20.78 -31.40 34.05
N LEU A 34 20.25 -30.30 33.50
CA LEU A 34 18.82 -30.04 33.51
C LEU A 34 18.10 -31.28 32.95
N PRO A 35 16.92 -31.65 33.50
CA PRO A 35 16.10 -32.68 32.87
C PRO A 35 15.88 -32.29 31.41
N PRO A 36 15.89 -33.25 30.46
CA PRO A 36 15.82 -32.94 29.05
C PRO A 36 14.62 -32.02 28.81
N GLU A 37 14.90 -30.84 28.27
CA GLU A 37 13.91 -29.79 28.06
C GLU A 37 12.85 -30.36 27.13
N THR A 38 11.70 -30.71 27.70
CA THR A 38 10.57 -31.21 26.92
C THR A 38 10.13 -30.08 26.03
N ASP A 39 10.34 -30.21 24.71
CA ASP A 39 9.96 -29.21 23.72
C ASP A 39 8.57 -28.66 24.08
N PRO A 40 8.42 -27.34 24.30
CA PRO A 40 7.14 -26.76 24.71
C PRO A 40 6.09 -27.21 23.70
N PRO A 41 5.02 -27.89 24.14
CA PRO A 41 4.35 -28.93 23.37
C PRO A 41 4.05 -28.44 21.96
N GLY A 42 4.77 -29.03 21.00
CA GLY A 42 4.92 -28.48 19.65
C GLY A 42 3.56 -28.25 19.02
N VAL A 43 3.12 -26.99 19.02
CA VAL A 43 1.84 -26.56 18.46
C VAL A 43 1.87 -26.95 17.00
N SER A 44 1.08 -27.97 16.63
CA SER A 44 1.10 -28.46 15.27
C SER A 44 0.53 -27.39 14.33
N ASN A 45 0.85 -27.46 13.05
CA ASN A 45 0.23 -26.55 12.09
C ASN A 45 -1.31 -26.78 11.99
N GLU A 46 -1.81 -27.93 12.45
CA GLU A 46 -3.24 -28.20 12.65
C GLU A 46 -3.78 -27.42 13.87
N ASP A 47 -3.07 -27.39 15.00
CA ASP A 47 -3.43 -26.62 16.21
C ASP A 47 -3.41 -25.10 15.99
N LEU A 48 -2.64 -24.60 15.01
CA LEU A 48 -2.63 -23.18 14.64
C LEU A 48 -3.92 -22.74 13.90
N GLY A 49 -4.68 -23.67 13.30
CA GLY A 49 -5.95 -23.38 12.61
C GLY A 49 -5.82 -22.58 11.31
N ILE A 50 -4.61 -22.42 10.78
CA ILE A 50 -4.30 -21.55 9.62
C ILE A 50 -4.54 -22.30 8.29
N SER A 51 -5.80 -22.46 7.93
CA SER A 51 -6.24 -22.94 6.60
C SER A 51 -7.57 -22.28 6.19
N ARG A 52 -7.59 -20.94 6.14
CA ARG A 52 -8.81 -20.15 5.88
C ARG A 52 -8.54 -19.05 4.84
N ARG A 53 -8.89 -19.31 3.57
CA ARG A 53 -8.76 -18.38 2.43
C ARG A 53 -10.14 -17.84 2.05
N PHE A 54 -10.29 -16.53 1.86
CA PHE A 54 -11.62 -15.90 1.78
C PHE A 54 -12.01 -15.49 0.35
N LEU A 55 -13.18 -15.92 -0.12
CA LEU A 55 -13.85 -15.38 -1.31
C LEU A 55 -15.07 -14.59 -0.85
N SER A 56 -15.16 -13.29 -1.13
CA SER A 56 -16.26 -12.48 -0.61
C SER A 56 -17.00 -11.64 -1.63
N LEU A 57 -18.28 -11.42 -1.32
CA LEU A 57 -19.12 -10.37 -1.91
C LEU A 57 -19.32 -9.33 -0.79
N ARG A 58 -18.35 -8.42 -0.64
CA ARG A 58 -18.04 -7.71 0.62
C ARG A 58 -18.30 -6.19 0.59
N TYR A 59 -18.06 -5.57 1.76
CA TYR A 59 -17.69 -4.17 2.00
C TYR A 59 -18.21 -3.14 1.01
N GLY A 60 -19.53 -3.16 0.79
CA GLY A 60 -20.24 -2.11 0.06
C GLY A 60 -19.76 -1.87 -1.38
N TYR A 61 -19.04 -2.79 -2.04
CA TYR A 61 -18.41 -2.53 -3.35
C TYR A 61 -19.38 -2.10 -4.47
N LEU A 62 -20.65 -2.48 -4.32
CA LEU A 62 -21.76 -2.18 -5.21
C LEU A 62 -22.55 -0.92 -4.79
N SER A 63 -22.16 -0.29 -3.68
CA SER A 63 -22.69 1.01 -3.24
C SER A 63 -22.04 2.15 -4.03
N GLU A 64 -22.53 3.37 -3.81
CA GLU A 64 -21.93 4.57 -4.42
C GLU A 64 -20.72 5.09 -3.60
N ALA A 65 -20.57 4.62 -2.35
CA ALA A 65 -19.65 5.15 -1.34
C ALA A 65 -18.38 4.30 -1.13
N ASN A 66 -17.98 3.48 -2.10
CA ASN A 66 -16.84 2.56 -2.00
C ASN A 66 -15.59 3.21 -1.35
N SER A 67 -15.22 2.76 -0.14
CA SER A 67 -14.05 3.23 0.59
C SER A 67 -12.74 2.65 0.02
N ASN A 68 -11.60 3.19 0.47
CA ASN A 68 -10.30 2.63 0.09
C ASN A 68 -10.08 1.26 0.73
N HIS A 69 -10.52 1.09 1.99
CA HIS A 69 -10.59 -0.20 2.67
C HIS A 69 -11.36 -1.24 1.86
N ALA A 70 -12.56 -0.88 1.42
CA ALA A 70 -13.44 -1.75 0.64
C ALA A 70 -12.74 -2.35 -0.60
N ILE A 71 -12.36 -1.55 -1.60
CA ILE A 71 -11.81 -2.13 -2.82
C ILE A 71 -10.41 -2.76 -2.61
N GLY A 72 -9.66 -2.34 -1.59
CA GLY A 72 -8.44 -3.06 -1.18
C GLY A 72 -8.73 -4.50 -0.76
N GLN A 73 -9.79 -4.71 0.04
CA GLN A 73 -10.25 -6.04 0.41
C GLN A 73 -10.74 -6.82 -0.83
N PHE A 74 -11.48 -6.19 -1.75
CA PHE A 74 -11.93 -6.85 -2.99
C PHE A 74 -10.75 -7.41 -3.80
N VAL A 75 -9.67 -6.64 -3.95
CA VAL A 75 -8.49 -7.10 -4.69
C VAL A 75 -7.81 -8.25 -3.92
N LEU A 76 -7.69 -8.16 -2.60
CA LEU A 76 -7.17 -9.25 -1.76
C LEU A 76 -7.98 -10.55 -1.92
N GLU A 77 -9.31 -10.49 -1.93
CA GLU A 77 -10.20 -11.66 -2.17
C GLU A 77 -9.98 -12.31 -3.53
N ASN A 78 -9.65 -11.54 -4.57
CA ASN A 78 -9.36 -12.10 -5.89
C ASN A 78 -8.02 -12.85 -5.90
N TYR A 79 -7.03 -12.39 -5.11
CA TYR A 79 -5.82 -13.17 -4.88
C TYR A 79 -6.07 -14.41 -4.01
N MET A 80 -6.90 -14.32 -2.97
CA MET A 80 -7.32 -15.48 -2.15
C MET A 80 -8.08 -16.54 -2.97
N LEU A 81 -8.94 -16.12 -3.90
CA LEU A 81 -9.64 -17.00 -4.83
C LEU A 81 -8.66 -17.69 -5.79
N LEU A 82 -7.72 -16.93 -6.35
CA LEU A 82 -6.67 -17.48 -7.20
C LEU A 82 -5.85 -18.52 -6.41
N ASP A 83 -5.45 -18.19 -5.18
CA ASP A 83 -4.71 -19.04 -4.26
C ASP A 83 -5.46 -20.36 -4.00
N GLY A 84 -6.71 -20.31 -3.55
CA GLY A 84 -7.53 -21.51 -3.32
C GLY A 84 -7.80 -22.34 -4.59
N SER A 85 -7.92 -21.67 -5.74
CA SER A 85 -8.05 -22.35 -7.05
C SER A 85 -6.78 -23.08 -7.46
N LEU A 86 -5.61 -22.53 -7.11
CA LEU A 86 -4.30 -23.13 -7.34
C LEU A 86 -4.10 -24.35 -6.43
N ASP A 87 -4.36 -24.25 -5.12
CA ASP A 87 -4.31 -25.40 -4.20
C ASP A 87 -5.23 -26.54 -4.62
N TRP A 88 -6.48 -26.24 -5.00
CA TRP A 88 -7.42 -27.24 -5.51
C TRP A 88 -6.89 -27.94 -6.76
N LEU A 89 -6.31 -27.19 -7.71
CA LEU A 89 -5.67 -27.76 -8.90
C LEU A 89 -4.43 -28.59 -8.55
N THR A 90 -3.67 -28.20 -7.52
CA THR A 90 -2.51 -28.93 -6.99
C THR A 90 -2.94 -30.31 -6.50
N GLY A 91 -3.84 -30.37 -5.52
CA GLY A 91 -4.34 -31.64 -4.98
C GLY A 91 -5.04 -32.53 -6.02
N ALA A 92 -5.70 -31.95 -7.03
CA ALA A 92 -6.31 -32.68 -8.14
C ALA A 92 -5.30 -33.29 -9.15
N LEU A 93 -4.04 -32.87 -9.12
CA LEU A 93 -2.93 -33.42 -9.91
C LEU A 93 -2.05 -34.36 -9.05
N ASP A 94 -1.78 -33.98 -7.80
CA ASP A 94 -1.02 -34.79 -6.85
C ASP A 94 -1.74 -36.12 -6.55
N SER A 95 -3.07 -36.10 -6.46
CA SER A 95 -3.91 -37.32 -6.34
C SER A 95 -3.80 -38.28 -7.54
N ARG A 96 -3.08 -37.91 -8.61
CA ARG A 96 -2.76 -38.74 -9.78
C ARG A 96 -1.30 -39.20 -9.81
N GLY A 97 -0.48 -38.76 -8.87
CA GLY A 97 0.98 -38.93 -8.88
C GLY A 97 1.71 -37.95 -9.81
N GLU A 98 1.10 -36.81 -10.15
CA GLU A 98 1.64 -35.83 -11.10
C GLU A 98 2.26 -34.58 -10.41
N GLU A 99 2.79 -34.73 -9.18
CA GLU A 99 3.36 -33.66 -8.32
C GLU A 99 4.22 -32.62 -9.09
N SER A 100 5.17 -33.12 -9.89
CA SER A 100 6.08 -32.26 -10.66
C SER A 100 5.42 -31.53 -11.85
N VAL A 101 4.24 -31.97 -12.28
CA VAL A 101 3.37 -31.30 -13.27
C VAL A 101 2.50 -30.26 -12.59
N GLY A 102 2.00 -30.54 -11.38
CA GLY A 102 1.30 -29.59 -10.52
C GLY A 102 2.11 -28.32 -10.34
N MET A 103 3.23 -28.38 -9.61
CA MET A 103 4.11 -27.23 -9.32
C MET A 103 4.47 -26.42 -10.58
N ARG A 104 4.76 -27.07 -11.70
CA ARG A 104 5.12 -26.38 -12.97
C ARG A 104 3.93 -25.71 -13.64
N THR A 105 2.77 -26.35 -13.64
CA THR A 105 1.52 -25.78 -14.17
C THR A 105 1.11 -24.56 -13.37
N LEU A 106 1.24 -24.63 -12.05
CA LEU A 106 0.89 -23.56 -11.10
C LEU A 106 1.84 -22.37 -11.21
N LEU A 107 3.15 -22.59 -11.34
CA LEU A 107 4.13 -21.53 -11.67
C LEU A 107 3.79 -20.88 -13.02
N GLY A 108 3.47 -21.68 -14.04
CA GLY A 108 3.06 -21.20 -15.35
C GLY A 108 1.78 -20.36 -15.32
N LEU A 109 0.75 -20.84 -14.62
CA LEU A 109 -0.53 -20.13 -14.46
C LEU A 109 -0.39 -18.87 -13.60
N THR A 110 0.34 -18.92 -12.49
CA THR A 110 0.57 -17.75 -11.63
C THR A 110 1.38 -16.68 -12.36
N TRP A 111 2.37 -17.06 -13.17
CA TRP A 111 3.14 -16.10 -13.95
C TRP A 111 2.37 -15.56 -15.16
N VAL A 112 1.75 -16.41 -15.97
CA VAL A 112 0.97 -15.97 -17.14
C VAL A 112 -0.29 -15.20 -16.70
N TRP A 113 -1.11 -15.77 -15.83
CA TRP A 113 -2.35 -15.13 -15.41
C TRP A 113 -2.07 -13.96 -14.48
N GLY A 114 -1.25 -14.15 -13.43
CA GLY A 114 -0.90 -13.11 -12.48
C GLY A 114 -0.10 -11.95 -13.08
N ALA A 115 1.02 -12.21 -13.75
CA ALA A 115 1.91 -11.14 -14.22
C ALA A 115 1.52 -10.52 -15.57
N TRP A 116 0.88 -11.26 -16.49
CA TRP A 116 0.47 -10.72 -17.81
C TRP A 116 -0.98 -10.29 -17.90
N ARG A 117 -1.91 -10.87 -17.11
CA ARG A 117 -3.35 -10.54 -17.22
C ARG A 117 -3.93 -9.83 -16.01
N LEU A 118 -3.72 -10.34 -14.80
CA LEU A 118 -4.19 -9.69 -13.59
C LEU A 118 -3.43 -8.41 -13.33
N ARG A 119 -2.09 -8.43 -13.23
CA ARG A 119 -1.27 -7.26 -12.90
C ARG A 119 -1.65 -6.01 -13.72
N PRO A 120 -1.69 -6.04 -15.07
CA PRO A 120 -2.03 -4.83 -15.82
C PRO A 120 -3.46 -4.36 -15.59
N ALA A 121 -4.44 -5.28 -15.54
CA ALA A 121 -5.85 -4.94 -15.38
C ALA A 121 -6.19 -4.48 -13.96
N TYR A 122 -5.73 -5.22 -12.94
CA TYR A 122 -5.98 -4.93 -11.54
C TYR A 122 -5.15 -3.76 -11.02
N SER A 123 -3.83 -3.70 -11.23
CA SER A 123 -3.03 -2.58 -10.67
C SER A 123 -3.46 -1.25 -11.28
N LEU A 124 -3.68 -1.17 -12.60
CA LEU A 124 -4.22 0.04 -13.23
C LEU A 124 -5.62 0.39 -12.70
N ALA A 125 -6.58 -0.54 -12.73
CA ALA A 125 -7.94 -0.23 -12.27
C ALA A 125 -8.00 0.15 -10.79
N TYR A 126 -7.15 -0.46 -9.97
CA TYR A 126 -7.04 -0.19 -8.54
C TYR A 126 -6.34 1.14 -8.26
N HIS A 127 -5.33 1.51 -9.04
CA HIS A 127 -4.67 2.82 -9.01
C HIS A 127 -5.65 3.94 -9.41
N GLU A 128 -6.32 3.78 -10.55
CA GLU A 128 -7.34 4.71 -11.04
C GLU A 128 -8.51 4.86 -10.05
N PHE A 129 -8.97 3.74 -9.50
CA PHE A 129 -9.95 3.74 -8.42
C PHE A 129 -9.43 4.43 -7.15
N GLY A 130 -8.14 4.33 -6.84
CA GLY A 130 -7.49 5.07 -5.76
C GLY A 130 -7.71 6.57 -5.88
N HIS A 131 -7.43 7.17 -7.05
CA HIS A 131 -7.81 8.55 -7.33
C HIS A 131 -9.33 8.76 -7.18
N GLY A 132 -10.13 7.88 -7.81
CA GLY A 132 -11.60 7.95 -7.79
C GLY A 132 -12.23 8.00 -6.40
N THR A 133 -11.73 7.24 -5.41
CA THR A 133 -12.24 7.34 -4.03
C THR A 133 -11.89 8.67 -3.39
N ARG A 134 -10.68 9.19 -3.60
CA ARG A 134 -10.26 10.48 -3.04
C ARG A 134 -11.02 11.64 -3.69
N MET A 135 -11.39 11.51 -4.97
CA MET A 135 -12.31 12.40 -5.67
C MET A 135 -13.73 12.36 -5.07
N ARG A 136 -14.29 11.17 -4.80
CA ARG A 136 -15.61 11.02 -4.13
C ARG A 136 -15.59 11.56 -2.69
N ALA A 137 -14.50 11.32 -1.97
CA ALA A 137 -14.27 11.87 -0.64
C ALA A 137 -14.25 13.41 -0.66
N ALA A 138 -13.64 14.02 -1.67
CA ALA A 138 -13.69 15.46 -1.96
C ALA A 138 -15.03 15.96 -2.55
N GLY A 139 -16.09 15.13 -2.56
CA GLY A 139 -17.43 15.49 -3.02
C GLY A 139 -17.60 15.59 -4.54
N ALA A 140 -16.67 15.05 -5.32
CA ALA A 140 -16.70 15.07 -6.78
C ALA A 140 -17.09 13.70 -7.37
N ASN A 141 -17.71 13.70 -8.56
CA ASN A 141 -18.09 12.49 -9.27
C ASN A 141 -17.01 12.09 -10.29
N PRO A 142 -16.20 11.05 -10.03
CA PRO A 142 -15.20 10.56 -10.98
C PRO A 142 -15.86 9.76 -12.11
N ILE A 143 -15.27 9.90 -13.30
CA ILE A 143 -15.46 9.02 -14.44
C ILE A 143 -14.12 8.33 -14.71
N TYR A 144 -14.15 7.02 -14.89
CA TYR A 144 -13.00 6.27 -15.37
C TYR A 144 -13.10 6.15 -16.89
N PHE A 145 -11.96 6.26 -17.56
CA PHE A 145 -11.85 6.14 -19.02
C PHE A 145 -10.79 5.09 -19.36
N PHE A 146 -11.12 4.17 -20.28
CA PHE A 146 -10.07 3.51 -21.04
C PHE A 146 -9.70 4.38 -22.23
N SER A 147 -8.41 4.66 -22.34
CA SER A 147 -7.86 5.13 -23.59
C SER A 147 -7.61 3.91 -24.49
N ASP A 148 -8.41 3.75 -25.54
CA ASP A 148 -8.07 2.83 -26.65
C ASP A 148 -6.83 3.32 -27.44
N PHE A 149 -6.24 4.46 -27.03
CA PHE A 149 -4.84 4.75 -27.28
C PHE A 149 -3.96 3.70 -26.61
N ASP A 150 -3.42 2.82 -27.45
CA ASP A 150 -1.99 2.53 -27.37
C ASP A 150 -1.25 3.87 -27.33
N TYR A 151 -0.71 4.21 -26.16
CA TYR A 151 -0.03 5.48 -25.93
C TYR A 151 1.18 5.62 -26.87
N THR A 152 1.81 4.49 -27.23
CA THR A 152 2.87 4.39 -28.24
C THR A 152 2.38 4.90 -29.59
N GLN A 153 1.20 4.47 -30.04
CA GLN A 153 0.62 4.93 -31.30
C GLN A 153 0.27 6.42 -31.23
N SER A 154 -0.25 6.93 -30.10
CA SER A 154 -0.52 8.38 -29.95
C SER A 154 0.75 9.23 -30.04
N LEU A 155 1.87 8.75 -29.51
CA LEU A 155 3.18 9.41 -29.59
C LEU A 155 3.80 9.29 -30.98
N ILE A 156 3.62 8.16 -31.66
CA ILE A 156 4.00 7.97 -33.07
C ILE A 156 3.21 8.95 -33.94
N ASP A 157 1.89 8.98 -33.82
CA ASP A 157 1.00 9.85 -34.59
C ASP A 157 1.33 11.33 -34.34
N ALA A 158 1.55 11.75 -33.08
CA ALA A 158 1.93 13.12 -32.76
C ALA A 158 3.31 13.51 -33.31
N ARG A 159 4.32 12.61 -33.26
CA ARG A 159 5.65 12.85 -33.84
C ARG A 159 5.63 12.87 -35.36
N VAL A 160 4.88 11.96 -35.98
CA VAL A 160 4.65 11.91 -37.44
C VAL A 160 3.90 13.16 -37.88
N GLN A 161 2.85 13.59 -37.18
CA GLN A 161 2.13 14.83 -37.45
C GLN A 161 3.03 16.06 -37.32
N THR A 162 3.86 16.14 -36.27
CA THR A 162 4.85 17.23 -36.10
C THR A 162 5.84 17.25 -37.27
N ALA A 163 6.34 16.09 -37.71
CA ALA A 163 7.24 15.97 -38.85
C ALA A 163 6.57 16.33 -40.18
N LEU A 164 5.33 15.90 -40.42
CA LEU A 164 4.56 16.18 -41.63
C LEU A 164 4.21 17.67 -41.74
N VAL A 165 3.78 18.30 -40.65
CA VAL A 165 3.55 19.76 -40.57
C VAL A 165 4.86 20.51 -40.81
N SER A 166 5.97 20.07 -40.21
CA SER A 166 7.30 20.67 -40.43
C SER A 166 7.81 20.50 -41.87
N ALA A 167 7.38 19.43 -42.56
CA ALA A 167 7.65 19.19 -43.98
C ALA A 167 6.64 19.88 -44.93
N GLY A 168 5.70 20.67 -44.41
CA GLY A 168 4.69 21.37 -45.21
C GLY A 168 3.61 20.47 -45.83
N VAL A 169 3.46 19.23 -45.37
CA VAL A 169 2.46 18.27 -45.88
C VAL A 169 1.08 18.62 -45.30
N PRO A 170 0.04 18.89 -46.12
CA PRO A 170 -1.30 19.19 -45.62
C PRO A 170 -1.97 17.96 -44.98
N THR A 171 -1.83 17.81 -43.66
CA THR A 171 -2.42 16.70 -42.91
C THR A 171 -3.93 16.88 -42.72
N VAL A 172 -4.73 16.51 -43.71
CA VAL A 172 -6.19 16.32 -43.55
C VAL A 172 -6.44 15.02 -42.79
N ILE A 173 -6.12 15.02 -41.50
CA ILE A 173 -6.54 13.97 -40.58
C ILE A 173 -7.99 14.25 -40.25
N ALA A 174 -8.90 13.44 -40.79
CA ALA A 174 -10.20 13.27 -40.17
C ALA A 174 -9.92 12.69 -38.77
N ALA A 175 -9.92 13.55 -37.75
CA ALA A 175 -9.65 13.16 -36.38
C ALA A 175 -10.63 12.04 -36.02
N ARG A 176 -10.12 10.81 -35.94
CA ARG A 176 -10.94 9.66 -35.58
C ARG A 176 -11.46 9.97 -34.18
N GLU A 177 -12.75 10.21 -34.07
CA GLU A 177 -13.39 10.57 -32.81
C GLU A 177 -13.42 9.31 -31.94
N VAL A 178 -12.26 8.99 -31.35
CA VAL A 178 -12.10 8.00 -30.30
C VAL A 178 -12.80 8.59 -29.10
N ARG A 179 -14.12 8.39 -29.04
CA ARG A 179 -14.95 8.63 -27.86
C ARG A 179 -14.49 7.59 -26.84
N PRO A 180 -13.68 7.94 -25.84
CA PRO A 180 -13.20 6.96 -24.88
C PRO A 180 -14.40 6.43 -24.10
N THR A 181 -14.49 5.11 -23.91
CA THR A 181 -15.62 4.53 -23.19
C THR A 181 -15.65 5.08 -21.77
N ARG A 182 -16.79 5.65 -21.39
CA ARG A 182 -17.02 6.26 -20.08
C ARG A 182 -17.56 5.22 -19.10
N TYR A 183 -16.94 5.11 -17.94
CA TYR A 183 -17.37 4.23 -16.86
C TYR A 183 -17.61 5.05 -15.59
N THR A 184 -18.84 5.04 -15.09
CA THR A 184 -19.21 5.65 -13.78
C THR A 184 -19.04 4.69 -12.60
N ASN A 185 -18.83 3.40 -12.88
CA ASN A 185 -18.69 2.33 -11.90
C ASN A 185 -17.37 1.58 -12.08
N PHE A 186 -16.67 1.34 -10.96
CA PHE A 186 -15.41 0.62 -10.89
C PHE A 186 -15.46 -0.79 -11.49
N PHE A 187 -16.54 -1.55 -11.26
CA PHE A 187 -16.63 -2.92 -11.75
C PHE A 187 -16.84 -3.03 -13.25
N THR A 188 -17.54 -2.08 -13.86
CA THR A 188 -17.68 -2.02 -15.32
C THR A 188 -16.33 -1.68 -15.96
N TYR A 189 -15.56 -0.78 -15.32
CA TYR A 189 -14.19 -0.49 -15.72
C TYR A 189 -13.28 -1.71 -15.57
N LEU A 190 -13.18 -2.29 -14.37
CA LEU A 190 -12.34 -3.47 -14.10
C LEU A 190 -12.71 -4.67 -15.00
N GLY A 191 -14.00 -4.91 -15.22
CA GLY A 191 -14.49 -5.94 -16.14
C GLY A 191 -13.95 -5.76 -17.56
N ASP A 192 -13.99 -4.54 -18.08
CA ASP A 192 -13.45 -4.21 -19.40
C ASP A 192 -11.91 -4.16 -19.45
N ALA A 193 -11.21 -3.89 -18.33
CA ALA A 193 -9.76 -4.12 -18.23
C ALA A 193 -9.43 -5.61 -18.34
N ILE A 194 -10.10 -6.46 -17.56
CA ILE A 194 -9.88 -7.91 -17.52
C ILE A 194 -10.28 -8.56 -18.87
N ALA A 195 -11.38 -8.14 -19.48
CA ALA A 195 -11.87 -8.66 -20.75
C ALA A 195 -11.10 -8.11 -21.97
N GLY A 196 -10.87 -6.80 -22.02
CA GLY A 196 -10.15 -6.15 -23.12
C GLY A 196 -8.63 -6.33 -23.06
N GLY A 197 -8.05 -6.52 -21.87
CA GLY A 197 -6.60 -6.52 -21.67
C GLY A 197 -5.96 -5.14 -21.81
N LYS A 198 -6.75 -4.08 -21.55
CA LYS A 198 -6.32 -2.69 -21.71
C LYS A 198 -5.32 -2.32 -20.62
N SER A 199 -4.18 -1.77 -21.02
CA SER A 199 -3.06 -1.39 -20.13
C SER A 199 -2.91 0.12 -19.97
N SER A 200 -3.84 0.92 -20.51
CA SER A 200 -3.86 2.38 -20.42
C SER A 200 -5.26 2.88 -20.07
N GLY A 201 -5.33 3.83 -19.15
CA GLY A 201 -6.55 4.44 -18.65
C GLY A 201 -6.24 5.72 -17.89
N TYR A 202 -7.29 6.43 -17.49
CA TYR A 202 -7.20 7.59 -16.61
C TYR A 202 -8.56 7.91 -15.97
N THR A 203 -8.52 8.53 -14.80
CA THR A 203 -9.69 9.05 -14.09
C THR A 203 -9.77 10.57 -14.25
N THR A 204 -10.96 11.09 -14.54
CA THR A 204 -11.21 12.54 -14.52
C THR A 204 -12.68 12.83 -14.18
N PHE A 205 -13.09 14.09 -14.22
CA PHE A 205 -14.38 14.57 -13.70
C PHE A 205 -15.29 15.01 -14.85
N ASP A 206 -16.61 14.83 -14.73
CA ASP A 206 -17.57 15.36 -15.73
C ASP A 206 -17.81 16.88 -15.59
N HIS A 207 -17.46 17.45 -14.44
CA HIS A 207 -17.69 18.85 -14.08
C HIS A 207 -16.45 19.47 -13.41
N PRO A 208 -16.17 20.77 -13.61
CA PRO A 208 -15.19 21.48 -12.80
C PRO A 208 -15.63 21.49 -11.33
N PHE A 209 -14.66 21.51 -10.41
CA PHE A 209 -14.92 21.54 -8.97
C PHE A 209 -15.87 22.67 -8.57
N THR A 210 -17.08 22.31 -8.16
CA THR A 210 -17.97 23.12 -7.30
C THR A 210 -17.63 22.92 -5.82
N SER A 211 -16.46 22.34 -5.52
CA SER A 211 -16.25 21.61 -4.28
C SER A 211 -16.03 22.51 -3.07
N THR A 212 -16.68 22.08 -2.00
CA THR A 212 -16.42 22.43 -0.60
C THR A 212 -15.19 21.70 -0.04
N ALA A 213 -14.45 20.96 -0.87
CA ALA A 213 -13.22 20.28 -0.49
C ALA A 213 -12.15 21.34 -0.13
N PRO A 214 -11.43 21.18 1.00
CA PRO A 214 -10.33 22.06 1.33
C PRO A 214 -9.25 22.04 0.23
N ALA A 215 -8.69 23.21 -0.10
CA ALA A 215 -7.72 23.38 -1.18
C ALA A 215 -6.37 22.65 -0.97
N ASP A 216 -6.21 21.92 0.14
CA ASP A 216 -5.07 21.06 0.42
C ASP A 216 -5.27 19.59 -0.03
N TRP A 217 -6.43 19.23 -0.59
CA TRP A 217 -6.76 17.86 -1.01
C TRP A 217 -6.08 17.36 -2.29
N ASP A 218 -5.53 18.25 -3.12
CA ASP A 218 -4.82 17.93 -4.37
C ASP A 218 -3.86 16.73 -4.22
N ALA A 219 -2.96 16.74 -3.23
CA ALA A 219 -2.00 15.64 -3.02
C ALA A 219 -2.62 14.32 -2.56
N VAL A 220 -3.79 14.33 -1.91
CA VAL A 220 -4.50 13.09 -1.57
C VAL A 220 -5.19 12.54 -2.81
N ILE A 221 -5.78 13.38 -3.66
CA ILE A 221 -6.38 12.95 -4.93
C ILE A 221 -5.31 12.39 -5.88
N THR A 222 -4.24 13.14 -6.12
CA THR A 222 -3.13 12.71 -6.97
C THR A 222 -2.33 11.55 -6.36
N GLY A 223 -2.11 11.54 -5.05
CA GLY A 223 -1.50 10.41 -4.34
C GLY A 223 -2.41 9.18 -4.26
N GLY A 224 -3.70 9.31 -4.59
CA GLY A 224 -4.73 8.29 -4.39
C GLY A 224 -4.37 6.93 -4.95
N GLY A 225 -3.87 6.86 -6.19
CA GLY A 225 -3.48 5.61 -6.82
C GLY A 225 -2.33 4.88 -6.13
N VAL A 226 -1.16 5.53 -6.00
CA VAL A 226 0.00 4.90 -5.31
C VAL A 226 -0.25 4.63 -3.83
N ASN A 227 -1.06 5.45 -3.16
CA ASN A 227 -1.47 5.21 -1.77
C ASN A 227 -2.37 3.97 -1.69
N ASN A 228 -3.28 3.78 -2.64
CA ASN A 228 -4.14 2.61 -2.69
C ASN A 228 -3.33 1.34 -2.97
N GLU A 229 -2.39 1.38 -3.91
CA GLU A 229 -1.44 0.30 -4.20
C GLU A 229 -0.56 -0.06 -2.99
N MET A 230 -0.04 0.94 -2.25
CA MET A 230 0.65 0.71 -0.98
C MET A 230 -0.28 0.10 0.08
N TYR A 231 -1.53 0.55 0.17
CA TYR A 231 -2.53 0.01 1.11
C TYR A 231 -2.89 -1.46 0.83
N LEU A 232 -2.88 -1.92 -0.43
CA LEU A 232 -3.01 -3.35 -0.73
C LEU A 232 -1.84 -4.16 -0.15
N THR A 233 -0.64 -3.58 -0.05
CA THR A 233 0.48 -4.25 0.63
C THR A 233 0.23 -4.42 2.13
N GLU A 234 -0.38 -3.43 2.80
CA GLU A 234 -0.78 -3.56 4.21
C GLU A 234 -1.82 -4.66 4.45
N LEU A 235 -2.74 -4.84 3.51
CA LEU A 235 -3.72 -5.92 3.53
C LEU A 235 -3.09 -7.30 3.29
N ILE A 236 -2.06 -7.39 2.45
CA ILE A 236 -1.28 -8.62 2.23
C ILE A 236 -0.42 -8.96 3.47
N GLU A 237 0.20 -7.97 4.10
CA GLU A 237 0.92 -8.13 5.38
C GLU A 237 -0.01 -8.67 6.48
N ASP A 238 -1.21 -8.10 6.62
CA ASP A 238 -2.17 -8.53 7.62
C ASP A 238 -2.76 -9.90 7.32
N GLN A 239 -2.99 -10.24 6.05
CA GLN A 239 -3.36 -11.60 5.65
C GLN A 239 -2.27 -12.61 6.05
N ALA A 240 -1.01 -12.33 5.68
CA ALA A 240 0.16 -13.15 6.06
C ALA A 240 0.37 -13.23 7.59
N TYR A 241 -0.10 -12.21 8.33
CA TYR A 241 -0.07 -12.22 9.79
C TYR A 241 -1.16 -13.08 10.40
N TYR A 242 -2.44 -12.73 10.18
CA TYR A 242 -3.56 -13.33 10.90
C TYR A 242 -3.98 -14.70 10.36
N ASN A 243 -3.99 -14.88 9.04
CA ASN A 243 -4.66 -16.00 8.35
C ASN A 243 -3.69 -16.83 7.48
N GLY A 244 -2.40 -16.50 7.50
CA GLY A 244 -1.42 -16.99 6.53
C GLY A 244 -1.65 -16.42 5.12
N ALA A 245 -0.64 -16.54 4.27
CA ALA A 245 -0.72 -16.18 2.87
C ALA A 245 -0.02 -17.24 2.00
N SER A 246 0.33 -16.86 0.78
CA SER A 246 0.94 -17.73 -0.22
C SER A 246 1.94 -16.95 -1.09
N PHE A 247 2.84 -17.62 -1.80
CA PHE A 247 3.74 -16.93 -2.73
C PHE A 247 2.99 -16.13 -3.81
N VAL A 248 1.72 -16.43 -4.10
CA VAL A 248 0.94 -15.78 -5.18
C VAL A 248 0.77 -14.26 -4.98
N TYR A 249 0.76 -13.78 -3.72
CA TYR A 249 0.67 -12.35 -3.42
C TYR A 249 1.98 -11.59 -3.70
N PHE A 250 3.12 -12.30 -3.86
CA PHE A 250 4.47 -11.72 -3.99
C PHE A 250 4.55 -10.63 -5.06
N PHE A 251 4.12 -10.92 -6.29
CA PHE A 251 4.25 -9.95 -7.38
C PHE A 251 3.44 -8.67 -7.14
N GLN A 252 2.23 -8.77 -6.57
CA GLN A 252 1.41 -7.60 -6.33
C GLN A 252 1.86 -6.80 -5.10
N TYR A 253 2.35 -7.49 -4.06
CA TYR A 253 3.02 -6.86 -2.93
C TYR A 253 4.24 -6.05 -3.38
N ILE A 254 5.11 -6.62 -4.23
CA ILE A 254 6.29 -5.93 -4.77
C ILE A 254 5.88 -4.73 -5.63
N ASN A 255 4.90 -4.88 -6.54
CA ASN A 255 4.37 -3.76 -7.32
C ASN A 255 3.91 -2.61 -6.41
N GLY A 256 3.11 -2.91 -5.37
CA GLY A 256 2.59 -1.91 -4.44
C GLY A 256 3.66 -1.22 -3.61
N LYS A 257 4.69 -1.93 -3.15
CA LYS A 257 5.84 -1.34 -2.44
C LYS A 257 6.74 -0.49 -3.37
N GLN A 258 6.70 -0.72 -4.69
CA GLN A 258 7.52 0.00 -5.69
C GLN A 258 6.75 1.09 -6.46
N ALA A 259 5.44 1.24 -6.25
CA ALA A 259 4.55 2.02 -7.10
C ALA A 259 5.06 3.43 -7.42
N SER A 260 5.44 4.25 -6.43
CA SER A 260 5.88 5.63 -6.71
C SER A 260 7.19 5.69 -7.51
N TYR A 261 8.08 4.70 -7.34
CA TYR A 261 9.35 4.59 -8.06
C TYR A 261 9.12 4.19 -9.53
N ASP A 262 8.29 3.18 -9.78
CA ASP A 262 7.96 2.75 -11.14
C ASP A 262 7.17 3.84 -11.89
N TYR A 263 6.31 4.61 -11.21
CA TYR A 263 5.65 5.78 -11.81
C TYR A 263 6.64 6.91 -12.14
N PHE A 264 7.64 7.21 -11.29
CA PHE A 264 8.70 8.18 -11.66
C PHE A 264 9.48 7.74 -12.90
N ARG A 265 9.78 6.44 -13.01
CA ARG A 265 10.47 5.88 -14.18
C ARG A 265 9.61 5.94 -15.45
N ALA A 266 8.34 5.57 -15.36
CA ALA A 266 7.39 5.70 -16.48
C ALA A 266 7.19 7.16 -16.92
N GLN A 267 7.30 8.11 -15.98
CA GLN A 267 7.34 9.54 -16.28
C GLN A 267 8.64 9.93 -16.98
N ASP A 268 9.82 9.47 -16.54
CA ASP A 268 11.08 9.75 -17.23
C ASP A 268 11.05 9.31 -18.70
N ASP A 269 10.58 8.11 -18.98
CA ASP A 269 10.51 7.58 -20.35
C ASP A 269 9.48 8.33 -21.24
N ASN A 270 8.63 9.20 -20.65
CA ASN A 270 7.55 9.89 -21.33
C ASN A 270 7.47 11.40 -20.99
N GLN A 271 8.00 12.24 -21.88
CA GLN A 271 8.09 13.71 -21.71
C GLN A 271 6.78 14.41 -21.31
N THR A 272 5.61 13.90 -21.68
CA THR A 272 4.31 14.47 -21.28
C THR A 272 4.02 14.16 -19.81
N LEU A 273 4.21 12.91 -19.40
CA LEU A 273 3.95 12.49 -18.02
C LEU A 273 4.96 13.08 -17.01
N ARG A 274 6.15 13.51 -17.46
CA ARG A 274 7.11 14.29 -16.64
C ARG A 274 6.53 15.57 -16.03
N THR A 275 5.47 16.14 -16.62
CA THR A 275 4.84 17.38 -16.15
C THR A 275 3.37 17.22 -15.74
N THR A 276 2.69 16.17 -16.19
CA THR A 276 1.26 15.96 -15.89
C THR A 276 0.94 14.66 -15.14
N GLY A 277 1.92 13.78 -14.93
CA GLY A 277 1.74 12.53 -14.20
C GLY A 277 1.78 12.70 -12.67
N ASP A 278 1.32 11.69 -11.96
CA ASP A 278 0.96 11.78 -10.53
C ASP A 278 2.12 12.21 -9.65
N MET A 279 3.30 11.59 -9.81
CA MET A 279 4.48 11.98 -9.03
C MET A 279 4.95 13.42 -9.31
N ALA A 280 4.85 13.91 -10.56
CA ALA A 280 5.12 15.31 -10.89
C ALA A 280 4.09 16.27 -10.27
N ASN A 281 2.81 15.88 -10.25
CA ASN A 281 1.73 16.63 -9.62
C ASN A 281 1.87 16.66 -8.08
N ILE A 282 2.26 15.55 -7.44
CA ILE A 282 2.57 15.46 -5.99
C ILE A 282 3.76 16.38 -5.63
N LEU A 283 4.85 16.33 -6.40
CA LEU A 283 5.97 17.26 -6.20
C LEU A 283 5.54 18.71 -6.40
N THR A 284 4.70 18.99 -7.39
CA THR A 284 4.17 20.34 -7.64
C THR A 284 3.31 20.83 -6.46
N TYR A 285 2.49 19.96 -5.86
CA TYR A 285 1.77 20.26 -4.63
C TYR A 285 2.72 20.57 -3.47
N TYR A 286 3.72 19.72 -3.19
CA TYR A 286 4.60 19.94 -2.04
C TYR A 286 5.44 21.22 -2.21
N ASN A 287 5.97 21.50 -3.40
CA ASN A 287 6.64 22.78 -3.67
C ASN A 287 5.68 23.97 -3.45
N ARG A 288 4.45 23.91 -3.99
CA ARG A 288 3.43 24.94 -3.77
C ARG A 288 3.09 25.13 -2.28
N LYS A 289 3.02 24.06 -1.48
CA LYS A 289 2.77 24.14 -0.02
C LYS A 289 3.99 24.67 0.76
N ARG A 290 5.22 24.40 0.32
CA ARG A 290 6.44 25.10 0.80
C ARG A 290 6.32 26.61 0.58
N ASP A 291 5.95 27.02 -0.62
CA ASP A 291 5.95 28.44 -1.03
C ASP A 291 4.78 29.23 -0.39
N TYR A 292 3.76 28.52 0.12
CA TYR A 292 2.74 29.09 1.01
C TYR A 292 3.16 29.16 2.49
N THR A 293 3.93 28.19 2.99
CA THR A 293 4.34 28.11 4.41
C THR A 293 5.58 28.95 4.73
N ASN A 294 6.50 29.09 3.76
CA ASN A 294 7.72 29.90 3.87
C ASN A 294 7.78 30.92 2.70
N PRO A 295 6.85 31.88 2.61
CA PRO A 295 6.84 32.87 1.53
C PRO A 295 8.05 33.80 1.66
N THR A 296 8.83 33.98 0.59
CA THR A 296 9.95 34.93 0.64
C THR A 296 9.43 36.36 0.64
N VAL A 297 10.28 37.31 1.07
CA VAL A 297 9.96 38.75 0.96
C VAL A 297 9.66 39.15 -0.49
N ALA A 298 10.27 38.51 -1.48
CA ALA A 298 9.95 38.73 -2.89
C ALA A 298 8.56 38.19 -3.27
N ASP A 299 8.12 37.06 -2.74
CA ASP A 299 6.76 36.53 -2.99
C ASP A 299 5.69 37.41 -2.35
N LEU A 300 5.95 37.90 -1.13
CA LEU A 300 5.05 38.83 -0.44
C LEU A 300 4.94 40.18 -1.17
N LEU A 301 6.03 40.69 -1.75
CA LEU A 301 6.05 41.95 -2.51
C LEU A 301 5.48 41.83 -3.94
N ASN A 302 5.53 40.65 -4.56
CA ASN A 302 5.02 40.42 -5.92
C ASN A 302 3.60 39.84 -5.97
N ARG A 303 3.01 39.42 -4.84
CA ARG A 303 1.60 38.99 -4.78
C ARG A 303 0.67 40.15 -5.19
N PRO A 304 -0.30 39.94 -6.10
CA PRO A 304 -1.23 40.99 -6.50
C PRO A 304 -2.05 41.53 -5.32
N VAL A 305 -1.77 42.77 -4.92
CA VAL A 305 -2.46 43.47 -3.83
C VAL A 305 -3.86 43.90 -4.31
N GLY A 306 -4.82 42.96 -4.30
CA GLY A 306 -6.20 43.29 -4.66
C GLY A 306 -7.25 42.17 -4.78
N SER A 307 -6.89 40.88 -4.79
CA SER A 307 -7.91 39.80 -4.91
C SER A 307 -8.37 39.25 -3.56
N GLU A 308 -7.53 38.48 -2.86
CA GLU A 308 -7.95 37.72 -1.67
C GLU A 308 -6.89 37.74 -0.56
N LEU A 309 -7.12 38.56 0.48
CA LEU A 309 -6.49 38.39 1.79
C LEU A 309 -7.22 39.21 2.86
N LEU A 310 -7.91 38.53 3.78
CA LEU A 310 -8.48 39.11 4.99
C LEU A 310 -7.98 38.32 6.21
N ALA A 311 -6.87 38.81 6.79
CA ALA A 311 -6.26 38.35 8.06
C ALA A 311 -5.59 36.95 8.02
N THR A 312 -4.50 36.64 8.75
CA THR A 312 -3.62 37.46 9.62
C THR A 312 -2.24 36.80 9.78
N GLU A 313 -1.17 37.61 9.89
CA GLU A 313 0.18 37.26 10.41
C GLU A 313 0.95 36.14 9.64
N VAL A 314 2.26 35.88 9.76
CA VAL A 314 3.24 35.99 10.88
C VAL A 314 4.59 36.63 10.41
N LEU A 315 5.50 36.89 11.37
CA LEU A 315 6.80 37.57 11.26
C LEU A 315 7.95 36.73 10.66
N ALA A 316 9.09 37.37 10.39
CA ALA A 316 10.25 36.85 9.65
C ALA A 316 11.44 36.38 10.53
N THR A 317 12.35 35.59 9.95
CA THR A 317 13.82 35.69 10.12
C THR A 317 14.60 34.97 9.02
N ASP A 318 15.87 35.34 8.80
CA ASP A 318 16.74 34.85 7.71
C ASP A 318 17.44 33.50 7.98
N PHE A 319 17.82 32.76 6.92
CA PHE A 319 19.02 31.91 6.95
C PHE A 319 19.61 31.61 5.55
N PHE A 320 20.94 31.50 5.46
CA PHE A 320 21.70 31.06 4.27
C PHE A 320 22.39 29.72 4.58
N PHE A 321 22.47 28.80 3.61
CA PHE A 321 23.34 27.62 3.73
C PHE A 321 24.07 27.24 2.44
N THR A 322 25.26 26.66 2.61
CA THR A 322 26.15 26.17 1.54
C THR A 322 26.17 24.64 1.55
N LEU A 323 26.16 24.00 0.38
CA LEU A 323 26.08 22.54 0.28
C LEU A 323 27.42 21.84 0.58
N GLN A 324 27.32 20.74 1.33
CA GLN A 324 28.37 19.75 1.59
C GLN A 324 27.76 18.35 1.42
N PRO A 325 28.52 17.32 0.99
CA PRO A 325 28.01 15.96 0.85
C PRO A 325 27.70 15.33 2.22
N VAL A 326 26.62 14.54 2.28
CA VAL A 326 26.06 13.99 3.53
C VAL A 326 26.24 12.47 3.57
N THR A 327 26.72 11.93 4.69
CA THR A 327 26.86 10.47 4.90
C THR A 327 25.56 9.83 5.44
N PRO A 328 25.36 8.50 5.33
CA PRO A 328 24.15 7.84 5.86
C PRO A 328 23.92 8.05 7.36
N ALA A 329 24.98 8.12 8.18
CA ALA A 329 24.86 8.46 9.60
C ALA A 329 24.37 9.90 9.82
N GLN A 330 24.80 10.85 8.97
CA GLN A 330 24.28 12.21 8.98
C GLN A 330 22.86 12.29 8.39
N MET A 331 22.44 11.39 7.49
CA MET A 331 21.03 11.32 7.08
C MET A 331 20.14 10.98 8.29
N VAL A 332 20.49 9.94 9.06
CA VAL A 332 19.77 9.57 10.29
C VAL A 332 19.78 10.70 11.33
N ALA A 333 20.92 11.35 11.54
CA ALA A 333 21.03 12.48 12.47
C ALA A 333 20.26 13.73 11.99
N ASN A 334 20.26 14.03 10.69
CA ASN A 334 19.51 15.14 10.12
C ASN A 334 18.01 14.89 10.20
N THR A 335 17.53 13.67 9.94
CA THR A 335 16.13 13.28 10.20
C THR A 335 15.80 13.47 11.69
N LEU A 336 16.62 12.95 12.61
CA LEU A 336 16.41 13.13 14.05
C LEU A 336 16.41 14.61 14.50
N THR A 337 17.13 15.49 13.79
CA THR A 337 17.17 16.93 14.08
C THR A 337 15.96 17.65 13.47
N SER A 338 15.54 17.30 12.26
CA SER A 338 14.30 17.86 11.66
C SER A 338 13.06 17.43 12.43
N LEU A 339 13.08 16.28 13.14
CA LEU A 339 12.01 15.88 14.07
C LEU A 339 11.87 16.79 15.30
N GLN A 340 12.86 17.62 15.62
CA GLN A 340 12.89 18.43 16.85
C GLN A 340 12.57 19.91 16.60
N ASN A 341 12.94 20.45 15.44
CA ASN A 341 12.56 21.80 15.02
C ASN A 341 11.24 21.72 14.26
N GLY A 342 10.22 22.49 14.64
CA GLY A 342 8.87 22.48 14.04
C GLY A 342 8.77 23.03 12.61
N ASP A 343 9.84 22.93 11.81
CA ASP A 343 9.91 23.43 10.45
C ASP A 343 9.00 22.60 9.54
N HIS A 344 8.04 23.27 8.88
CA HIS A 344 7.15 22.68 7.88
C HIS A 344 7.93 22.35 6.60
N ASN A 345 8.80 21.34 6.65
CA ASN A 345 9.79 21.07 5.61
C ASN A 345 9.18 20.38 4.38
N TYR A 346 8.46 21.17 3.60
CA TYR A 346 7.88 20.79 2.32
C TYR A 346 8.90 20.73 1.17
N HIS A 347 10.21 20.75 1.45
CA HIS A 347 11.23 20.40 0.46
C HIS A 347 11.33 18.88 0.30
N ILE A 348 10.24 18.31 -0.23
CA ILE A 348 10.12 16.93 -0.68
C ILE A 348 10.58 16.88 -2.13
N THR A 349 11.60 16.08 -2.39
CA THR A 349 12.20 15.87 -3.70
C THR A 349 11.81 14.50 -4.25
N ARG A 350 12.03 14.29 -5.55
CA ARG A 350 11.91 12.96 -6.16
C ARG A 350 12.72 11.89 -5.41
N ALA A 351 13.96 12.22 -5.06
CA ALA A 351 14.86 11.30 -4.36
C ALA A 351 14.34 10.89 -2.97
N ASP A 352 13.58 11.74 -2.27
CA ASP A 352 12.94 11.38 -1.00
C ASP A 352 11.83 10.34 -1.19
N ILE A 353 11.02 10.47 -2.24
CA ILE A 353 9.93 9.55 -2.57
C ILE A 353 10.47 8.21 -3.07
N GLU A 354 11.45 8.24 -3.97
CA GLU A 354 12.14 7.03 -4.45
C GLU A 354 12.81 6.29 -3.28
N THR A 355 13.56 7.01 -2.43
CA THR A 355 14.16 6.44 -1.20
C THR A 355 13.09 5.88 -0.26
N GLY A 356 11.97 6.56 -0.09
CA GLY A 356 10.88 6.12 0.78
C GLY A 356 10.20 4.83 0.31
N ASN A 357 10.02 4.64 -1.00
CA ASN A 357 9.51 3.39 -1.56
C ASN A 357 10.55 2.26 -1.39
N LEU A 358 11.84 2.52 -1.58
CA LEU A 358 12.90 1.54 -1.34
C LEU A 358 13.05 1.17 0.15
N ILE A 359 12.80 2.11 1.07
CA ILE A 359 12.75 1.83 2.52
C ILE A 359 11.50 1.01 2.88
N ALA A 360 10.33 1.32 2.31
CA ALA A 360 9.12 0.51 2.51
C ALA A 360 9.30 -0.92 1.97
N LEU A 361 9.94 -1.07 0.81
CA LEU A 361 10.27 -2.37 0.22
C LEU A 361 11.27 -3.16 1.06
N TYR A 362 12.48 -2.63 1.28
CA TYR A 362 13.58 -3.38 1.92
C TYR A 362 13.56 -3.32 3.45
N GLY A 363 12.75 -2.47 4.07
CA GLY A 363 12.55 -2.42 5.51
C GLY A 363 11.42 -3.33 6.03
N SER A 364 10.61 -3.91 5.14
CA SER A 364 9.48 -4.76 5.54
C SER A 364 9.84 -6.24 5.61
N SER A 365 9.48 -6.89 6.71
CA SER A 365 9.67 -8.33 6.91
C SER A 365 8.92 -9.17 5.87
N THR A 366 7.69 -8.77 5.52
CA THR A 366 6.84 -9.43 4.52
C THR A 366 7.50 -9.51 3.15
N THR A 367 8.39 -8.58 2.79
CA THR A 367 9.18 -8.65 1.55
C THR A 367 10.07 -9.89 1.52
N TYR A 368 10.87 -10.08 2.57
CA TYR A 368 11.79 -11.20 2.66
C TYR A 368 11.08 -12.53 2.87
N LEU A 369 9.96 -12.50 3.61
CA LEU A 369 9.08 -13.65 3.82
C LEU A 369 8.43 -14.13 2.51
N LEU A 370 7.87 -13.24 1.69
CA LEU A 370 7.29 -13.60 0.39
C LEU A 370 8.36 -14.03 -0.61
N MET A 371 9.55 -13.42 -0.60
CA MET A 371 10.71 -13.92 -1.36
C MET A 371 11.14 -15.32 -0.92
N TYR A 372 11.17 -15.59 0.39
CA TYR A 372 11.51 -16.89 0.93
C TYR A 372 10.47 -17.94 0.56
N SER A 373 9.17 -17.65 0.71
CA SER A 373 8.08 -18.55 0.30
C SER A 373 8.09 -18.83 -1.20
N PHE A 374 8.33 -17.83 -2.06
CA PHE A 374 8.52 -18.06 -3.50
C PHE A 374 9.68 -19.03 -3.79
N MET A 375 10.80 -18.90 -3.08
CA MET A 375 11.94 -19.81 -3.23
C MET A 375 11.65 -21.20 -2.63
N LYS A 376 10.95 -21.28 -1.51
CA LYS A 376 10.48 -22.52 -0.89
C LYS A 376 9.59 -23.28 -1.87
N TYR A 377 8.58 -22.61 -2.43
CA TYR A 377 7.68 -23.16 -3.45
C TYR A 377 8.43 -23.69 -4.68
N MET A 378 9.43 -22.94 -5.18
CA MET A 378 10.27 -23.33 -6.32
C MET A 378 11.10 -24.62 -6.11
N PHE A 379 11.37 -25.03 -4.86
CA PHE A 379 12.23 -26.18 -4.54
C PHE A 379 11.52 -27.32 -3.78
N GLU A 380 10.52 -27.00 -2.97
CA GLU A 380 9.83 -27.89 -2.03
C GLU A 380 8.34 -28.07 -2.37
N GLY A 381 7.78 -27.27 -3.30
CA GLY A 381 6.36 -27.29 -3.66
C GLY A 381 5.42 -26.63 -2.63
N ASP A 382 5.93 -26.25 -1.45
CA ASP A 382 5.14 -25.60 -0.41
C ASP A 382 4.93 -24.10 -0.71
N ALA A 383 3.68 -23.73 -0.95
CA ALA A 383 3.26 -22.38 -1.30
C ALA A 383 3.07 -21.45 -0.09
N THR A 384 3.06 -21.99 1.14
CA THR A 384 2.59 -21.29 2.34
C THR A 384 3.47 -20.09 2.75
N VAL A 385 2.83 -19.14 3.43
CA VAL A 385 3.46 -17.96 4.03
C VAL A 385 2.92 -17.80 5.45
N HIS A 386 3.83 -17.79 6.43
CA HIS A 386 3.53 -17.44 7.81
C HIS A 386 4.44 -16.31 8.26
N SER A 387 3.87 -15.35 8.97
CA SER A 387 4.58 -14.23 9.60
C SER A 387 5.82 -14.68 10.38
N TRP A 388 6.94 -13.98 10.19
CA TRP A 388 8.14 -14.18 11.00
C TRP A 388 7.94 -13.49 12.36
N GLU A 389 8.06 -14.27 13.44
CA GLU A 389 7.82 -13.83 14.81
C GLU A 389 8.98 -14.18 15.73
N LEU A 390 9.37 -13.24 16.59
CA LEU A 390 10.38 -13.42 17.62
C LEU A 390 9.72 -13.29 18.99
N ALA A 391 9.66 -14.39 19.74
CA ALA A 391 8.93 -14.47 21.02
C ALA A 391 7.47 -13.97 20.94
N GLY A 392 6.79 -14.23 19.81
CA GLY A 392 5.43 -13.78 19.52
C GLY A 392 5.32 -12.36 18.95
N ILE A 393 6.41 -11.60 18.85
CA ILE A 393 6.41 -10.26 18.22
C ILE A 393 6.63 -10.42 16.72
N ARG A 394 5.67 -9.98 15.90
CA ARG A 394 5.78 -9.92 14.43
C ARG A 394 6.95 -9.03 14.04
N LEU A 395 7.85 -9.51 13.19
CA LEU A 395 8.87 -8.65 12.60
C LEU A 395 8.20 -7.47 11.85
N PRO A 396 8.79 -6.27 11.87
CA PRO A 396 8.07 -5.09 11.44
C PRO A 396 7.93 -5.00 9.92
N ASP A 397 6.86 -4.33 9.50
CA ASP A 397 6.63 -3.93 8.12
C ASP A 397 6.52 -2.40 8.02
N ILE A 398 6.86 -1.84 6.86
CA ILE A 398 6.94 -0.41 6.60
C ILE A 398 6.15 -0.07 5.34
N SER A 399 5.17 0.81 5.49
CA SER A 399 4.48 1.46 4.37
C SER A 399 4.96 2.90 4.20
N PHE A 400 4.91 3.40 2.98
CA PHE A 400 5.26 4.78 2.63
C PHE A 400 4.10 5.46 1.92
N TYR A 401 3.63 6.59 2.45
CA TYR A 401 2.41 7.26 2.00
C TYR A 401 2.62 8.75 1.69
N HIS A 402 1.80 9.24 0.75
CA HIS A 402 1.66 10.65 0.42
C HIS A 402 0.40 11.19 1.08
N SER A 403 0.49 12.23 1.89
CA SER A 403 -0.64 12.87 2.58
C SER A 403 -0.67 14.37 2.29
N ARG A 404 -1.75 15.07 2.67
CA ARG A 404 -1.80 16.55 2.62
C ARG A 404 -0.73 17.17 3.52
N ARG A 405 -0.33 16.42 4.54
CA ARG A 405 0.72 16.77 5.49
C ARG A 405 2.12 16.55 4.95
N GLY A 406 2.32 15.66 3.99
CA GLY A 406 3.63 15.36 3.43
C GLY A 406 3.86 13.86 3.24
N ILE A 407 5.13 13.46 3.18
CA ILE A 407 5.50 12.04 3.06
C ILE A 407 5.64 11.41 4.46
N SER A 408 4.98 10.27 4.65
CA SER A 408 4.95 9.53 5.91
C SER A 408 5.42 8.08 5.77
N TYR A 409 5.95 7.56 6.87
CA TYR A 409 6.24 6.13 7.03
C TYR A 409 5.33 5.57 8.12
N LYS A 410 4.69 4.43 7.86
CA LYS A 410 3.86 3.69 8.81
C LYS A 410 4.54 2.37 9.14
N LEU A 411 5.13 2.30 10.33
CA LEU A 411 5.75 1.10 10.89
C LEU A 411 4.66 0.25 11.53
N ARG A 412 4.59 -1.06 11.20
CA ARG A 412 3.53 -1.98 11.62
C ARG A 412 4.13 -3.24 12.23
N SER A 413 3.53 -3.76 13.29
CA SER A 413 3.90 -5.01 13.96
C SER A 413 2.71 -5.49 14.81
N GLY A 414 2.91 -6.52 15.62
CA GLY A 414 1.94 -7.01 16.58
C GLY A 414 2.55 -8.03 17.51
N TYR A 415 1.91 -8.25 18.66
CA TYR A 415 2.28 -9.32 19.59
C TYR A 415 1.20 -10.39 19.63
N ARG A 416 1.53 -11.66 19.37
CA ARG A 416 0.63 -12.81 19.51
C ARG A 416 0.88 -13.53 20.84
N TRP A 417 -0.20 -13.80 21.56
CA TRP A 417 -0.21 -14.61 22.78
C TRP A 417 -1.41 -15.57 22.75
N HIS A 418 -1.14 -16.82 22.35
CA HIS A 418 -2.17 -17.82 22.06
C HIS A 418 -3.21 -17.26 21.07
N ARG A 419 -4.49 -17.25 21.45
CA ARG A 419 -5.64 -16.73 20.68
C ARG A 419 -5.76 -15.20 20.67
N TRP A 420 -4.94 -14.49 21.43
CA TRP A 420 -4.92 -13.02 21.44
C TRP A 420 -3.82 -12.51 20.52
N THR A 421 -4.13 -11.49 19.73
CA THR A 421 -3.17 -10.75 18.92
C THR A 421 -3.34 -9.26 19.18
N PHE A 422 -2.24 -8.57 19.47
CA PHE A 422 -2.19 -7.16 19.82
C PHE A 422 -1.45 -6.40 18.70
N PRO A 423 -2.10 -6.10 17.57
CA PRO A 423 -1.48 -5.33 16.50
C PRO A 423 -1.21 -3.90 16.95
N PHE A 424 -0.10 -3.33 16.48
CA PHE A 424 0.23 -1.94 16.69
C PHE A 424 0.93 -1.34 15.47
N ALA A 425 0.75 -0.04 15.27
CA ALA A 425 1.47 0.72 14.27
C ALA A 425 1.84 2.11 14.79
N VAL A 426 2.87 2.70 14.21
CA VAL A 426 3.21 4.11 14.37
C VAL A 426 3.43 4.69 12.98
N GLU A 427 2.61 5.65 12.61
CA GLU A 427 2.80 6.46 11.40
C GLU A 427 3.36 7.83 11.77
N HIS A 428 4.31 8.32 10.97
CA HIS A 428 4.93 9.61 11.17
C HIS A 428 5.27 10.33 9.85
N VAL A 429 4.90 11.62 9.75
CA VAL A 429 5.19 12.50 8.59
C VAL A 429 6.60 13.07 8.71
N THR A 430 7.58 12.44 8.03
CA THR A 430 9.01 12.79 8.09
C THR A 430 9.41 14.09 7.38
N LYS A 431 8.57 14.60 6.46
CA LYS A 431 8.77 15.89 5.79
C LYS A 431 7.41 16.53 5.53
N GLY A 432 7.26 17.81 5.89
CA GLY A 432 6.03 18.59 5.78
C GLY A 432 5.45 18.97 7.15
N ASP A 433 4.12 18.95 7.29
CA ASP A 433 3.40 19.15 8.56
C ASP A 433 3.63 17.93 9.47
N MET A 434 4.72 17.97 10.25
CA MET A 434 5.08 16.87 11.14
C MET A 434 3.94 16.49 12.10
N THR A 435 3.54 15.23 12.06
CA THR A 435 2.56 14.63 12.95
C THR A 435 2.90 13.15 13.13
N THR A 436 2.48 12.60 14.27
CA THR A 436 2.63 11.18 14.60
C THR A 436 1.28 10.63 15.04
N GLU A 437 0.93 9.44 14.55
CA GLU A 437 -0.31 8.74 14.88
C GLU A 437 0.04 7.30 15.24
N GLY A 438 -0.36 6.86 16.43
CA GLY A 438 -0.23 5.47 16.85
C GLY A 438 -1.53 4.72 16.61
N THR A 439 -1.48 3.49 16.13
CA THR A 439 -2.62 2.58 16.12
C THR A 439 -2.37 1.45 17.10
N LEU A 440 -3.36 1.14 17.93
CA LEU A 440 -3.34 0.00 18.85
C LEU A 440 -4.61 -0.82 18.63
N GLY A 441 -4.48 -2.14 18.61
CA GLY A 441 -5.62 -3.03 18.52
C GLY A 441 -5.53 -4.25 19.42
N VAL A 442 -6.65 -4.94 19.54
CA VAL A 442 -6.79 -6.22 20.23
C VAL A 442 -7.70 -7.10 19.37
N ARG A 443 -7.15 -8.17 18.81
CA ARG A 443 -7.88 -9.25 18.15
C ARG A 443 -7.92 -10.46 19.08
N TYR A 444 -9.09 -11.05 19.25
CA TYR A 444 -9.26 -12.39 19.80
C TYR A 444 -9.75 -13.30 18.69
N ASP A 445 -9.06 -14.43 18.48
CA ASP A 445 -9.38 -15.41 17.44
C ASP A 445 -9.84 -16.73 18.08
N ALA A 446 -11.02 -17.19 17.71
CA ALA A 446 -11.63 -18.42 18.18
C ALA A 446 -12.15 -19.25 17.00
N ASP A 447 -12.37 -20.54 17.26
CA ASP A 447 -12.55 -21.57 16.22
C ASP A 447 -13.69 -21.22 15.23
N GLN A 448 -14.72 -20.52 15.73
CA GLN A 448 -15.91 -20.09 14.98
C GLN A 448 -16.10 -18.56 14.90
N TYR A 449 -15.24 -17.73 15.48
CA TYR A 449 -15.38 -16.27 15.41
C TYR A 449 -14.09 -15.53 15.74
N ALA A 450 -13.94 -14.31 15.23
CA ALA A 450 -12.91 -13.39 15.68
C ALA A 450 -13.51 -12.03 16.03
N VAL A 451 -12.91 -11.34 16.99
CA VAL A 451 -13.32 -9.98 17.40
C VAL A 451 -12.09 -9.10 17.45
N THR A 452 -12.11 -8.00 16.69
CA THR A 452 -11.01 -7.03 16.58
C THR A 452 -11.49 -5.67 17.04
N PHE A 453 -10.87 -5.11 18.08
CA PHE A 453 -10.99 -3.71 18.45
C PHE A 453 -9.74 -2.96 17.97
N THR A 454 -9.92 -1.77 17.39
CA THR A 454 -8.83 -0.93 16.88
C THR A 454 -9.05 0.52 17.32
N SER A 455 -7.99 1.18 17.80
CA SER A 455 -8.00 2.60 18.16
C SER A 455 -6.79 3.31 17.55
N ILE A 456 -7.04 4.50 16.98
CA ILE A 456 -6.03 5.42 16.49
C ILE A 456 -5.86 6.52 17.54
N VAL A 457 -4.65 6.62 18.07
CA VAL A 457 -4.21 7.60 19.08
C VAL A 457 -3.39 8.67 18.36
N GLY A 458 -3.96 9.86 18.23
CA GLY A 458 -3.37 10.95 17.46
C GLY A 458 -4.17 12.24 17.62
N ARG A 459 -3.83 13.26 16.80
CA ARG A 459 -4.31 14.65 16.96
C ARG A 459 -5.83 14.84 16.87
N SER A 460 -6.56 13.89 16.29
CA SER A 460 -8.04 13.88 16.26
C SER A 460 -8.67 12.51 16.56
N GLY A 461 -7.84 11.50 16.81
CA GLY A 461 -8.26 10.15 17.16
C GLY A 461 -8.98 9.37 16.04
N GLY A 462 -9.27 8.11 16.34
CA GLY A 462 -10.08 7.20 15.53
C GLY A 462 -10.35 5.93 16.32
N ALA A 463 -11.45 5.22 16.04
CA ALA A 463 -11.76 3.97 16.72
C ALA A 463 -12.71 3.12 15.89
N GLY A 464 -12.59 1.80 15.99
CA GLY A 464 -13.51 0.88 15.36
C GLY A 464 -13.52 -0.52 15.97
N VAL A 465 -14.58 -1.25 15.63
CA VAL A 465 -14.80 -2.65 15.99
C VAL A 465 -15.08 -3.42 14.70
N GLU A 466 -14.42 -4.56 14.54
CA GLU A 466 -14.61 -5.54 13.48
C GLU A 466 -14.93 -6.89 14.13
N PHE A 467 -16.03 -7.52 13.72
CA PHE A 467 -16.51 -8.80 14.22
C PHE A 467 -16.65 -9.77 13.05
N ASP A 468 -16.14 -10.98 13.21
CA ASP A 468 -16.16 -12.06 12.23
C ASP A 468 -16.77 -13.32 12.85
N TYR A 469 -17.62 -14.03 12.13
CA TYR A 469 -18.21 -15.30 12.54
C TYR A 469 -18.14 -16.31 11.39
N TYR A 470 -17.58 -17.49 11.65
CA TYR A 470 -17.26 -18.52 10.67
C TYR A 470 -18.24 -19.70 10.78
N LEU A 471 -19.16 -19.79 9.82
CA LEU A 471 -20.11 -20.91 9.66
C LEU A 471 -19.48 -22.01 8.79
N PRO A 472 -19.36 -23.28 9.22
CA PRO A 472 -19.03 -24.36 8.29
C PRO A 472 -20.16 -24.54 7.25
N VAL A 473 -19.79 -24.62 5.97
CA VAL A 473 -20.70 -24.80 4.81
C VAL A 473 -20.44 -26.14 4.10
N ALA A 474 -19.18 -26.58 4.07
CA ALA A 474 -18.75 -27.91 3.64
C ALA A 474 -17.46 -28.30 4.40
N ASP A 475 -17.02 -29.55 4.27
CA ASP A 475 -15.79 -30.05 4.94
C ASP A 475 -14.52 -29.27 4.53
N PHE A 476 -14.56 -28.64 3.36
CA PHE A 476 -13.50 -27.80 2.78
C PHE A 476 -13.92 -26.32 2.66
N ALA A 477 -15.01 -25.89 3.31
CA ALA A 477 -15.50 -24.52 3.17
C ALA A 477 -16.25 -23.99 4.39
N ASN A 478 -15.97 -22.74 4.77
CA ASN A 478 -16.78 -21.98 5.73
C ASN A 478 -17.49 -20.82 5.02
N ALA A 479 -18.26 -20.03 5.77
CA ALA A 479 -18.73 -18.71 5.39
C ALA A 479 -18.45 -17.73 6.53
N ARG A 480 -17.77 -16.62 6.21
CA ARG A 480 -17.49 -15.51 7.13
C ARG A 480 -18.65 -14.53 7.06
N LEU A 481 -19.50 -14.50 8.08
CA LEU A 481 -20.39 -13.38 8.35
C LEU A 481 -19.62 -12.37 9.18
N GLY A 482 -19.49 -11.13 8.72
CA GLY A 482 -18.82 -10.11 9.52
C GLY A 482 -19.54 -8.76 9.51
N SER A 483 -19.15 -7.92 10.46
CA SER A 483 -19.60 -6.53 10.57
C SER A 483 -18.51 -5.63 11.16
N ARG A 484 -18.49 -4.37 10.73
CA ARG A 484 -17.44 -3.40 11.04
C ARG A 484 -18.10 -2.05 11.24
N ILE A 485 -17.65 -1.35 12.27
CA ILE A 485 -18.04 0.02 12.55
C ILE A 485 -16.74 0.76 12.85
N PHE A 486 -16.36 1.71 12.00
CA PHE A 486 -15.11 2.46 12.13
C PHE A 486 -15.34 3.97 12.00
N TYR A 487 -14.93 4.71 13.03
CA TYR A 487 -14.91 6.16 13.07
C TYR A 487 -13.55 6.65 12.52
N HIS A 488 -13.57 7.16 11.29
CA HIS A 488 -12.44 7.83 10.65
C HIS A 488 -12.54 9.34 10.86
N SER A 489 -11.41 10.05 10.87
CA SER A 489 -11.38 11.52 10.88
C SER A 489 -10.58 12.07 9.70
N VAL A 490 -11.08 13.14 9.06
CA VAL A 490 -10.33 13.88 8.02
C VAL A 490 -9.00 14.43 8.53
N ASN A 491 -8.85 14.50 9.85
CA ASN A 491 -7.65 14.98 10.52
C ASN A 491 -6.72 13.85 11.00
N THR A 492 -6.97 12.58 10.66
CA THR A 492 -5.98 11.49 10.78
C THR A 492 -5.43 11.08 9.42
N LEU A 493 -4.17 10.64 9.38
CA LEU A 493 -3.50 10.14 8.19
C LEU A 493 -4.23 8.92 7.62
N GLU A 494 -4.71 8.05 8.50
CA GLU A 494 -5.54 6.90 8.14
C GLU A 494 -6.90 7.32 7.55
N GLY A 495 -7.51 8.39 8.06
CA GLY A 495 -8.77 8.91 7.54
C GLY A 495 -8.64 9.60 6.18
N GLU A 496 -7.56 10.37 5.94
CA GLU A 496 -7.24 10.93 4.62
C GLU A 496 -7.21 9.85 3.52
N ARG A 497 -6.68 8.66 3.85
CA ARG A 497 -6.63 7.49 2.95
C ARG A 497 -7.95 6.72 2.84
N ASN A 498 -8.70 6.54 3.92
CA ASN A 498 -9.79 5.55 3.94
C ASN A 498 -11.20 6.13 3.74
N MET A 499 -11.51 7.32 4.25
CA MET A 499 -12.86 7.92 4.21
C MET A 499 -13.50 7.85 2.82
N SER A 500 -14.80 7.54 2.74
CA SER A 500 -15.59 7.66 1.51
C SER A 500 -16.08 9.08 1.22
N ARG A 501 -16.27 9.93 2.25
CA ARG A 501 -16.95 11.22 2.10
C ARG A 501 -16.59 12.27 3.16
N VAL A 502 -16.05 13.40 2.71
CA VAL A 502 -15.95 14.63 3.51
C VAL A 502 -17.26 15.43 3.36
N GLU A 503 -18.12 15.39 4.37
CA GLU A 503 -19.26 16.33 4.42
C GLU A 503 -18.81 17.73 4.87
N PRO A 504 -19.34 18.83 4.29
CA PRO A 504 -18.97 20.19 4.69
C PRO A 504 -19.26 20.45 6.17
N GLY A 505 -18.20 20.67 6.95
CA GLY A 505 -18.30 20.88 8.41
C GLY A 505 -18.30 19.59 9.25
N SER A 506 -18.30 18.40 8.63
CA SER A 506 -17.92 17.18 9.34
C SER A 506 -16.40 16.98 9.28
N TYR A 507 -15.82 16.62 10.42
CA TYR A 507 -14.42 16.20 10.51
C TYR A 507 -14.27 14.68 10.64
N ALA A 508 -15.35 13.93 10.45
CA ALA A 508 -15.37 12.49 10.66
C ALA A 508 -16.45 11.75 9.85
N GLU A 509 -16.25 10.45 9.71
CA GLU A 509 -17.10 9.51 9.00
C GLU A 509 -17.26 8.23 9.82
N LEU A 510 -18.48 7.66 9.83
CA LEU A 510 -18.76 6.35 10.41
C LEU A 510 -18.93 5.34 9.29
N GLU A 511 -17.85 4.65 8.93
CA GLU A 511 -17.88 3.47 8.05
C GLU A 511 -18.61 2.35 8.80
N ALA A 512 -19.68 1.79 8.22
CA ALA A 512 -20.56 0.83 8.89
C ALA A 512 -21.04 -0.24 7.91
N ASP A 513 -20.56 -1.47 8.11
CA ASP A 513 -20.64 -2.54 7.12
C ASP A 513 -21.20 -3.85 7.71
N VAL A 514 -21.84 -4.64 6.85
CA VAL A 514 -22.16 -6.06 7.07
C VAL A 514 -21.83 -6.83 5.78
N TYR A 515 -21.08 -7.92 5.87
CA TYR A 515 -20.51 -8.62 4.71
C TYR A 515 -20.53 -10.15 4.87
N VAL A 516 -20.60 -10.85 3.73
CA VAL A 516 -20.59 -12.32 3.64
C VAL A 516 -19.47 -12.78 2.71
N SER A 517 -18.58 -13.62 3.24
CA SER A 517 -17.61 -14.39 2.46
C SER A 517 -17.97 -15.86 2.49
N LEU A 518 -17.63 -16.58 1.41
CA LEU A 518 -17.22 -17.97 1.53
C LEU A 518 -15.75 -18.00 1.98
N VAL A 519 -15.36 -19.13 2.57
CA VAL A 519 -14.01 -19.46 2.98
C VAL A 519 -13.70 -20.84 2.41
N TYR A 520 -12.48 -21.07 1.97
CA TYR A 520 -11.93 -22.35 1.53
C TYR A 520 -10.62 -22.66 2.26
#